data_AF-A0A2J0N101-F1
#
_entry.id   AF-A0A2J0N101-F1
#
_cell.length_a   1.000
_cell.length_b   1.000
_cell.length_c   1.000
_cell.angle_alpha   90.00
_cell.angle_beta   90.00
_cell.angle_gamma   90.00
#
_symmetry.space_group_name_H-M   'P 1'
#
loop_
_entity.id
_entity.type
_entity.pdbx_description
1 polymer ?
#
loop_
_entity_poly.entity_id
_entity_poly.type
_entity_poly.pdbx_seq_one_letter_code
_entity_poly.pdbx_strand_id
1 'polypeptide(L)'
;PTRTGVIDILKRMGADIEIVFCMSLRAKRSNLKKRDCFAMTNYTYEPYGDIIARPSKLKGVTISSKEVIRAIDEIPVIMVSACFAKGKTVIKGIKELRVKETDRVYSMVTNLRKLGADIRINGETIIINGARPLHGAKISSFGDHRTAMSMLVAGLGTKGKVIVTGLDCINKSFPGFERLLRRLPLAGPSQ
;
A
#
# COMPACT_ATOMS: atom_id res chain seq x y z
N PRO A 1 -5.88 12.74 12.12
CA PRO A 1 -6.12 11.80 11.00
C PRO A 1 -5.89 10.32 11.42
N THR A 2 -6.95 9.51 11.37
CA THR A 2 -6.91 8.08 11.74
C THR A 2 -6.47 7.16 10.60
N ARG A 3 -6.53 7.65 9.35
CA ARG A 3 -6.32 6.88 8.09
C ARG A 3 -4.93 7.03 7.45
N THR A 4 -3.94 7.49 8.20
CA THR A 4 -2.57 7.70 7.68
C THR A 4 -1.61 6.53 7.93
N GLY A 5 -2.13 5.39 8.44
CA GLY A 5 -1.29 4.27 8.86
C GLY A 5 -0.35 3.76 7.77
N VAL A 6 -0.82 3.69 6.52
CA VAL A 6 0.01 3.30 5.37
C VAL A 6 1.21 4.23 5.16
N ILE A 7 1.03 5.54 5.35
CA ILE A 7 2.10 6.53 5.16
C ILE A 7 3.14 6.38 6.27
N ASP A 8 2.69 6.25 7.52
CA ASP A 8 3.56 6.07 8.69
C ASP A 8 4.43 4.80 8.53
N ILE A 9 3.81 3.71 8.09
CA ILE A 9 4.49 2.42 7.84
C ILE A 9 5.51 2.57 6.71
N LEU A 10 5.11 3.11 5.56
CA LEU A 10 6.00 3.26 4.40
C LEU A 10 7.19 4.18 4.70
N LYS A 11 6.97 5.29 5.43
CA LYS A 11 8.07 6.15 5.90
C LYS A 11 9.04 5.40 6.81
N ARG A 12 8.55 4.57 7.73
CA ARG A 12 9.40 3.69 8.55
C ARG A 12 10.16 2.65 7.73
N MET A 13 9.57 2.16 6.64
CA MET A 13 10.25 1.32 5.64
C MET A 13 11.30 2.09 4.83
N GLY A 14 11.41 3.41 4.98
CA GLY A 14 12.37 4.24 4.24
C GLY A 14 11.84 4.81 2.94
N ALA A 15 10.52 4.87 2.75
CA ALA A 15 9.92 5.49 1.57
C ALA A 15 10.16 7.02 1.57
N ASP A 16 10.54 7.56 0.42
CA ASP A 16 10.57 9.00 0.16
C ASP A 16 9.14 9.48 -0.12
N ILE A 17 8.47 9.92 0.94
CA ILE A 17 7.11 10.45 0.92
C ILE A 17 7.10 11.82 1.61
N GLU A 18 6.77 12.84 0.85
CA GLU A 18 6.54 14.19 1.31
C GLU A 18 5.03 14.49 1.34
N ILE A 19 4.58 15.16 2.40
CA ILE A 19 3.18 15.59 2.52
C ILE A 19 3.19 17.11 2.51
N VAL A 20 2.60 17.69 1.48
CA VAL A 20 2.43 19.13 1.34
C VAL A 20 1.03 19.47 1.81
N PHE A 21 0.92 20.05 3.00
CA PHE A 21 -0.37 20.45 3.53
C PHE A 21 -0.85 21.71 2.82
N CYS A 22 -2.06 21.66 2.27
CA CYS A 22 -2.76 22.86 1.80
C CYS A 22 -3.21 23.66 3.03
N MET A 23 -2.38 24.61 3.45
CA MET A 23 -2.85 25.67 4.34
C MET A 23 -3.84 26.53 3.56
N SER A 24 -5.08 26.63 4.06
CA SER A 24 -6.01 27.63 3.55
C SER A 24 -5.34 29.00 3.51
N LEU A 25 -5.46 29.68 2.37
CA LEU A 25 -4.80 30.95 2.02
C LEU A 25 -5.04 32.12 2.99
N ARG A 26 -5.79 31.95 4.08
CA ARG A 26 -5.95 32.96 5.14
C ARG A 26 -4.84 32.96 6.19
N ALA A 27 -3.95 31.97 6.23
CA ALA A 27 -2.86 31.89 7.21
C ALA A 27 -1.60 32.71 6.87
N LYS A 28 -1.65 33.65 5.91
CA LYS A 28 -0.51 34.56 5.60
C LYS A 28 -0.37 35.75 6.56
N ARG A 29 -1.21 35.86 7.59
CA ARG A 29 -1.10 36.89 8.63
C ARG A 29 -1.21 36.28 10.02
N SER A 30 -0.11 35.70 10.52
CA SER A 30 0.28 35.64 11.94
C SER A 30 1.31 34.53 12.15
N ASN A 31 2.20 34.74 13.13
CA ASN A 31 3.18 33.78 13.64
C ASN A 31 2.52 32.54 14.27
N LEU A 32 1.76 31.76 13.51
CA LEU A 32 1.12 30.55 13.99
C LEU A 32 2.11 29.38 13.97
N LYS A 33 2.28 28.72 15.11
CA LYS A 33 3.16 27.56 15.25
C LYS A 33 2.54 26.39 14.48
N LYS A 34 3.37 25.44 14.01
CA LYS A 34 2.94 24.21 13.30
C LYS A 34 1.79 23.42 13.96
N ARG A 35 1.53 23.59 15.27
CA ARG A 35 0.43 22.95 15.99
C ARG A 35 -0.93 23.60 15.74
N ASP A 36 -0.95 24.87 15.34
CA ASP A 36 -2.16 25.68 15.21
C ASP A 36 -2.81 25.58 13.82
N CYS A 37 -2.09 25.02 12.83
CA CYS A 37 -2.62 24.79 11.48
C CYS A 37 -3.77 23.77 11.43
N PHE A 38 -3.96 22.96 12.48
CA PHE A 38 -5.05 21.99 12.55
C PHE A 38 -6.40 22.61 12.94
N ALA A 39 -6.41 23.85 13.46
CA ALA A 39 -7.58 24.44 14.08
C ALA A 39 -8.30 25.51 13.23
N MET A 40 -7.91 25.76 11.98
CA MET A 40 -8.42 26.93 11.25
C MET A 40 -8.68 26.68 9.76
N THR A 41 -9.71 25.88 9.47
CA THR A 41 -10.44 25.94 8.18
C THR A 41 -11.93 25.68 8.41
N ASN A 42 -12.73 26.75 8.48
CA ASN A 42 -14.18 26.69 8.73
C ASN A 42 -15.03 26.03 7.62
N TYR A 43 -14.47 25.24 6.69
CA TYR A 43 -15.26 24.49 5.69
C TYR A 43 -14.67 23.13 5.25
N THR A 44 -13.68 22.56 5.94
CA THR A 44 -13.24 21.17 5.70
C THR A 44 -13.01 20.46 7.03
N TYR A 45 -13.89 19.51 7.37
CA TYR A 45 -13.84 18.76 8.64
C TYR A 45 -12.71 17.71 8.69
N GLU A 46 -12.14 17.33 7.54
CA GLU A 46 -11.07 16.34 7.44
C GLU A 46 -9.76 16.98 6.94
N PRO A 47 -8.61 16.66 7.55
CA PRO A 47 -7.32 17.14 7.08
C PRO A 47 -6.97 16.55 5.72
N TYR A 48 -6.50 17.39 4.79
CA TYR A 48 -6.09 17.01 3.44
C TYR A 48 -4.76 17.66 3.05
N GLY A 49 -4.14 17.15 1.99
CA GLY A 49 -2.90 17.65 1.43
C GLY A 49 -2.42 16.78 0.29
N ASP A 50 -1.41 17.26 -0.43
CA ASP A 50 -0.81 16.54 -1.54
C ASP A 50 0.26 15.57 -1.03
N ILE A 51 0.31 14.38 -1.63
CA ILE A 51 1.32 13.36 -1.33
C ILE A 51 2.27 13.28 -2.52
N ILE A 52 3.53 13.61 -2.29
CA ILE A 52 4.60 13.47 -3.28
C ILE A 52 5.41 12.25 -2.90
N ALA A 53 5.40 11.21 -3.75
CA ALA A 53 6.15 9.98 -3.55
C ALA A 53 7.22 9.83 -4.62
N ARG A 54 8.44 9.45 -4.21
CA ARG A 54 9.59 9.26 -5.12
C ARG A 54 10.15 7.83 -5.00
N PRO A 55 10.83 7.30 -6.05
CA PRO A 55 11.49 5.99 -5.97
C PRO A 55 12.47 5.94 -4.80
N SER A 56 12.41 4.89 -4.00
CA SER A 56 13.22 4.75 -2.78
C SER A 56 13.51 3.28 -2.47
N LYS A 57 14.63 3.02 -1.79
CA LYS A 57 15.01 1.67 -1.36
C LYS A 57 14.36 1.37 -0.01
N LEU A 58 13.37 0.48 -0.02
CA LEU A 58 12.67 0.09 1.19
C LEU A 58 13.45 -0.95 2.00
N LYS A 59 13.24 -0.95 3.33
CA LYS A 59 13.71 -1.97 4.27
C LYS A 59 12.53 -2.61 5.01
N GLY A 60 12.69 -3.87 5.37
CA GLY A 60 11.68 -4.59 6.13
C GLY A 60 11.50 -4.02 7.55
N VAL A 61 10.27 -4.07 8.05
CA VAL A 61 9.89 -3.55 9.37
C VAL A 61 8.91 -4.48 10.08
N THR A 62 8.80 -4.34 11.41
CA THR A 62 7.70 -4.97 12.17
C THR A 62 6.51 -4.02 12.26
N ILE A 63 5.36 -4.46 11.78
CA ILE A 63 4.07 -3.76 11.84
C ILE A 63 3.24 -4.40 12.96
N SER A 64 2.88 -3.59 13.95
CA SER A 64 2.10 -4.04 15.10
C SER A 64 0.62 -4.23 14.76
N SER A 65 -0.12 -4.97 15.58
CA SER A 65 -1.57 -5.16 15.42
C SER A 65 -2.34 -3.83 15.43
N LYS A 66 -1.92 -2.87 16.27
CA LYS A 66 -2.51 -1.52 16.30
C LYS A 66 -2.33 -0.77 14.98
N GLU A 67 -1.17 -0.92 14.35
CA GLU A 67 -0.89 -0.33 13.05
C GLU A 67 -1.64 -1.04 11.92
N VAL A 68 -1.80 -2.36 12.02
CA VAL A 68 -2.66 -3.13 11.11
C VAL A 68 -4.09 -2.60 11.15
N ILE A 69 -4.65 -2.30 12.33
CA ILE A 69 -6.00 -1.72 12.43
C ILE A 69 -6.08 -0.35 11.73
N ARG A 70 -5.06 0.51 11.91
CA ARG A 70 -4.98 1.84 11.30
C ARG A 70 -4.77 1.83 9.78
N ALA A 71 -4.27 0.72 9.24
CA ALA A 71 -3.95 0.56 7.82
C ALA A 71 -4.58 -0.72 7.24
N ILE A 72 -5.69 -1.20 7.81
CA ILE A 72 -6.24 -2.53 7.56
C ILE A 72 -6.61 -2.72 6.08
N ASP A 73 -7.01 -1.63 5.48
CA ASP A 73 -7.45 -1.54 4.11
C ASP A 73 -6.27 -1.55 3.14
N GLU A 74 -5.11 -1.07 3.59
CA GLU A 74 -3.88 -0.88 2.85
C GLU A 74 -2.86 -2.01 3.09
N ILE A 75 -3.13 -2.97 3.99
CA ILE A 75 -2.26 -4.15 4.20
C ILE A 75 -1.96 -4.89 2.90
N PRO A 76 -2.92 -5.14 1.97
CA PRO A 76 -2.62 -5.76 0.69
C PRO A 76 -1.47 -5.09 -0.09
N VAL A 77 -1.48 -3.76 -0.22
CA VAL A 77 -0.42 -3.04 -0.95
C VAL A 77 0.88 -2.91 -0.12
N ILE A 78 0.78 -2.90 1.21
CA ILE A 78 1.96 -2.97 2.10
C ILE A 78 2.66 -4.33 1.97
N MET A 79 1.92 -5.43 1.83
CA MET A 79 2.50 -6.76 1.58
C MET A 79 3.28 -6.79 0.26
N VAL A 80 2.73 -6.16 -0.80
CA VAL A 80 3.44 -5.99 -2.08
C VAL A 80 4.73 -5.21 -1.88
N SER A 81 4.67 -4.06 -1.19
CA SER A 81 5.84 -3.23 -0.88
C SER A 81 6.90 -4.01 -0.10
N ALA A 82 6.47 -4.87 0.83
CA ALA A 82 7.35 -5.71 1.63
C ALA A 82 8.08 -6.79 0.81
N CYS A 83 7.50 -7.29 -0.29
CA CYS A 83 8.19 -8.21 -1.20
C CYS A 83 9.42 -7.55 -1.87
N PHE A 84 9.36 -6.24 -2.14
CA PHE A 84 10.46 -5.48 -2.75
C PHE A 84 11.43 -4.85 -1.72
N ALA A 85 11.07 -4.85 -0.43
CA ALA A 85 11.89 -4.26 0.62
C ALA A 85 13.06 -5.17 1.04
N LYS A 86 14.24 -4.60 1.28
CA LYS A 86 15.39 -5.36 1.78
C LYS A 86 15.15 -5.85 3.21
N GLY A 87 15.29 -7.16 3.42
CA GLY A 87 15.19 -7.77 4.74
C GLY A 87 13.80 -8.31 5.05
N LYS A 88 13.47 -8.39 6.34
CA LYS A 88 12.28 -9.08 6.84
C LYS A 88 11.21 -8.09 7.29
N THR A 89 10.00 -8.25 6.77
CA THR A 89 8.80 -7.56 7.25
C THR A 89 7.93 -8.54 8.03
N VAL A 90 7.44 -8.11 9.19
CA VAL A 90 6.58 -8.92 10.07
C VAL A 90 5.30 -8.16 10.33
N ILE A 91 4.16 -8.71 9.92
CA ILE A 91 2.84 -8.09 10.08
C ILE A 91 2.05 -8.89 11.11
N LYS A 92 1.77 -8.30 12.27
CA LYS A 92 1.09 -8.97 13.39
C LYS A 92 -0.40 -8.62 13.46
N GLY A 93 -1.23 -9.55 13.91
CA GLY A 93 -2.65 -9.29 14.20
C GLY A 93 -3.52 -9.23 12.94
N ILE A 94 -3.44 -10.27 12.11
CA ILE A 94 -4.12 -10.33 10.80
C ILE A 94 -5.55 -10.91 10.84
N LYS A 95 -6.10 -11.17 12.03
CA LYS A 95 -7.43 -11.80 12.17
C LYS A 95 -8.53 -11.02 11.45
N GLU A 96 -8.54 -9.70 11.61
CA GLU A 96 -9.52 -8.79 11.00
C GLU A 96 -9.44 -8.75 9.46
N LEU A 97 -8.32 -9.15 8.86
CA LEU A 97 -8.16 -9.21 7.39
C LEU A 97 -8.84 -10.45 6.79
N ARG A 98 -9.09 -11.49 7.58
CA ARG A 98 -9.68 -12.75 7.11
C ARG A 98 -11.19 -12.67 6.92
N VAL A 99 -11.84 -11.69 7.53
CA VAL A 99 -13.30 -11.50 7.56
C VAL A 99 -13.77 -10.29 6.74
N LYS A 100 -12.95 -9.85 5.77
CA LYS A 100 -13.33 -8.76 4.85
C LYS A 100 -14.19 -9.32 3.71
N GLU A 101 -14.29 -8.57 2.60
CA GLU A 101 -14.99 -9.01 1.37
C GLU A 101 -14.56 -10.41 0.91
N THR A 102 -13.29 -10.73 1.17
CA THR A 102 -12.72 -12.07 1.09
C THR A 102 -11.76 -12.29 2.25
N ASP A 103 -11.23 -13.50 2.39
CA ASP A 103 -10.01 -13.70 3.18
C ASP A 103 -8.83 -13.04 2.45
N ARG A 104 -8.57 -11.77 2.80
CA ARG A 104 -7.49 -10.97 2.20
C ARG A 104 -6.11 -11.54 2.50
N VAL A 105 -5.97 -12.26 3.62
CA VAL A 105 -4.71 -12.94 3.94
C VAL A 105 -4.49 -14.07 2.96
N TYR A 106 -5.50 -14.93 2.80
CA TYR A 106 -5.43 -16.09 1.90
C TYR A 106 -5.16 -15.66 0.44
N SER A 107 -5.95 -14.71 -0.07
CA SER A 107 -5.82 -14.22 -1.44
C SER A 107 -4.44 -13.61 -1.73
N MET A 108 -3.96 -12.73 -0.85
CA MET A 108 -2.65 -12.10 -1.00
C MET A 108 -1.50 -13.09 -0.87
N VAL A 109 -1.51 -13.98 0.14
CA VAL A 109 -0.45 -14.99 0.32
C VAL A 109 -0.43 -15.96 -0.85
N THR A 110 -1.59 -16.39 -1.35
CA THR A 110 -1.69 -17.30 -2.51
C THR A 110 -1.11 -16.64 -3.76
N ASN A 111 -1.49 -15.40 -4.06
CA ASN A 111 -1.01 -14.72 -5.26
C ASN A 111 0.47 -14.36 -5.16
N LEU A 112 0.94 -13.82 -4.04
CA LEU A 112 2.34 -13.45 -3.86
C LEU A 112 3.27 -14.67 -3.93
N ARG A 113 2.85 -15.83 -3.40
CA ARG A 113 3.60 -17.10 -3.56
C ARG A 113 3.68 -17.53 -5.03
N LYS A 114 2.60 -17.38 -5.79
CA LYS A 114 2.61 -17.65 -7.24
C LYS A 114 3.55 -16.73 -8.01
N LEU A 115 3.81 -15.53 -7.50
CA LEU A 115 4.83 -14.62 -8.05
C LEU A 115 6.25 -14.92 -7.53
N GLY A 116 6.43 -15.93 -6.68
CA GLY A 116 7.73 -16.33 -6.14
C GLY A 116 8.15 -15.62 -4.84
N ALA A 117 7.24 -14.89 -4.19
CA ALA A 117 7.57 -14.22 -2.93
C ALA A 117 7.85 -15.22 -1.79
N ASP A 118 8.87 -14.95 -0.99
CA ASP A 118 9.10 -15.65 0.29
C ASP A 118 8.18 -15.07 1.37
N ILE A 119 7.00 -15.68 1.45
CA ILE A 119 5.93 -15.29 2.37
C ILE A 119 5.36 -16.51 3.09
N ARG A 120 5.23 -16.38 4.42
CA ARG A 120 4.63 -17.40 5.27
C ARG A 120 3.74 -16.80 6.35
N ILE A 121 2.80 -17.62 6.80
CA ILE A 121 1.92 -17.32 7.93
C ILE A 121 2.40 -18.15 9.11
N ASN A 122 2.53 -17.53 10.28
CA ASN A 122 2.77 -18.18 11.56
C ASN A 122 1.73 -17.66 12.57
N GLY A 123 0.71 -18.46 12.86
CA GLY A 123 -0.45 -18.02 13.64
C GLY A 123 -1.11 -16.78 13.01
N GLU A 124 -1.24 -15.71 13.79
CA GLU A 124 -1.77 -14.42 13.34
C GLU A 124 -0.69 -13.45 12.84
N THR A 125 0.44 -13.97 12.37
CA THR A 125 1.55 -13.17 11.85
C THR A 125 1.89 -13.56 10.42
N ILE A 126 2.01 -12.57 9.54
CA ILE A 126 2.59 -12.74 8.20
C ILE A 126 4.07 -12.35 8.27
N ILE A 127 4.93 -13.17 7.70
CA ILE A 127 6.37 -12.91 7.58
C ILE A 127 6.71 -12.90 6.09
N ILE A 128 7.31 -11.81 5.64
CA ILE A 128 7.76 -11.61 4.25
C ILE A 128 9.26 -11.34 4.28
N ASN A 129 10.05 -12.16 3.60
CA ASN A 129 11.47 -11.87 3.34
C ASN A 129 11.57 -11.26 1.94
N GLY A 130 11.77 -9.95 1.88
CA GLY A 130 11.76 -9.20 0.63
C GLY A 130 13.12 -9.13 -0.07
N ALA A 131 13.18 -8.29 -1.11
CA ALA A 131 14.29 -8.14 -2.04
C ALA A 131 14.65 -9.45 -2.77
N ARG A 132 13.64 -10.29 -3.00
CA ARG A 132 13.74 -11.45 -3.89
C ARG A 132 13.07 -11.13 -5.22
N PRO A 133 13.67 -11.53 -6.36
CA PRO A 133 13.03 -11.37 -7.66
C PRO A 133 11.68 -12.07 -7.68
N LEU A 134 10.63 -11.35 -8.07
CA LEU A 134 9.34 -11.94 -8.41
C LEU A 134 9.34 -12.32 -9.89
N HIS A 135 8.50 -13.30 -10.25
CA HIS A 135 8.32 -13.76 -11.61
C HIS A 135 6.86 -13.65 -12.08
N GLY A 136 6.68 -13.59 -13.40
CA GLY A 136 5.37 -13.59 -14.04
C GLY A 136 4.54 -14.82 -13.65
N ALA A 137 3.24 -14.61 -13.44
CA ALA A 137 2.27 -15.65 -13.16
C ALA A 137 0.85 -15.19 -13.47
N LYS A 138 -0.07 -16.15 -13.58
CA LYS A 138 -1.52 -15.89 -13.58
C LYS A 138 -2.07 -15.97 -12.16
N ILE A 139 -2.72 -14.90 -11.71
CA ILE A 139 -3.21 -14.71 -10.34
C ILE A 139 -4.66 -14.22 -10.36
N SER A 140 -5.38 -14.39 -9.25
CA SER A 140 -6.81 -14.10 -9.16
C SER A 140 -7.10 -13.01 -8.14
N SER A 141 -8.03 -12.09 -8.43
CA SER A 141 -8.50 -11.12 -7.44
C SER A 141 -9.30 -11.74 -6.30
N PHE A 142 -9.84 -12.95 -6.51
CA PHE A 142 -10.85 -13.57 -5.63
C PHE A 142 -12.10 -12.69 -5.42
N GLY A 143 -12.40 -11.81 -6.38
CA GLY A 143 -13.52 -10.87 -6.30
C GLY A 143 -13.28 -9.66 -5.39
N ASP A 144 -12.11 -9.53 -4.75
CA ASP A 144 -11.76 -8.41 -3.88
C ASP A 144 -10.99 -7.33 -4.66
N HIS A 145 -11.53 -6.11 -4.63
CA HIS A 145 -11.01 -4.97 -5.39
C HIS A 145 -9.62 -4.53 -4.92
N ARG A 146 -9.30 -4.66 -3.63
CA ARG A 146 -7.98 -4.29 -3.08
C ARG A 146 -6.93 -5.33 -3.40
N THR A 147 -7.30 -6.61 -3.36
CA THR A 147 -6.44 -7.68 -3.88
C THR A 147 -6.15 -7.45 -5.35
N ALA A 148 -7.16 -7.15 -6.18
CA ALA A 148 -6.99 -6.87 -7.59
C ALA A 148 -6.03 -5.70 -7.85
N MET A 149 -6.29 -4.54 -7.25
CA MET A 149 -5.44 -3.34 -7.40
C MET A 149 -4.01 -3.59 -6.89
N SER A 150 -3.84 -4.26 -5.76
CA SER A 150 -2.51 -4.56 -5.20
C SER A 150 -1.70 -5.48 -6.11
N MET A 151 -2.36 -6.48 -6.71
CA MET A 151 -1.71 -7.40 -7.66
C MET A 151 -1.34 -6.74 -8.99
N LEU A 152 -2.17 -5.79 -9.47
CA LEU A 152 -1.81 -4.97 -10.62
C LEU A 152 -0.57 -4.10 -10.33
N VAL A 153 -0.49 -3.50 -9.14
CA VAL A 153 0.70 -2.74 -8.70
C VAL A 153 1.92 -3.65 -8.56
N ALA A 154 1.77 -4.87 -8.02
CA ALA A 154 2.86 -5.84 -7.93
C ALA A 154 3.46 -6.18 -9.31
N GLY A 155 2.62 -6.23 -10.35
CA GLY A 155 3.03 -6.45 -11.73
C GLY A 155 4.01 -5.41 -12.26
N LEU A 156 3.95 -4.16 -11.78
CA LEU A 156 4.85 -3.09 -12.22
C LEU A 156 6.32 -3.33 -11.82
N GLY A 157 6.55 -4.01 -10.70
CA GLY A 157 7.90 -4.34 -10.21
C GLY A 157 8.33 -5.77 -10.50
N THR A 158 7.47 -6.60 -11.10
CA THR A 158 7.73 -8.03 -11.31
C THR A 158 8.37 -8.28 -12.67
N LYS A 159 9.39 -9.15 -12.73
CA LYS A 159 9.96 -9.57 -14.01
C LYS A 159 9.02 -10.57 -14.69
N GLY A 160 8.70 -10.34 -15.96
CA GLY A 160 7.81 -11.19 -16.75
C GLY A 160 6.33 -10.80 -16.63
N LYS A 161 5.47 -11.52 -17.36
CA LYS A 161 4.06 -11.15 -17.51
C LYS A 161 3.23 -11.60 -16.29
N VAL A 162 2.64 -10.64 -15.58
CA VAL A 162 1.64 -10.89 -14.53
C VAL A 162 0.23 -10.70 -15.12
N ILE A 163 -0.62 -11.71 -14.98
CA ILE A 163 -2.00 -11.68 -15.47
C ILE A 163 -2.93 -11.80 -14.28
N VAL A 164 -3.70 -10.74 -14.00
CA VAL A 164 -4.68 -10.70 -12.90
C VAL A 164 -6.07 -10.95 -13.46
N THR A 165 -6.78 -11.97 -12.97
CA THR A 165 -8.16 -12.26 -13.36
C THR A 165 -9.18 -11.70 -12.37
N GLY A 166 -10.41 -11.43 -12.84
CA GLY A 166 -11.51 -10.95 -12.00
C GLY A 166 -11.40 -9.47 -11.65
N LEU A 167 -11.09 -8.62 -12.63
CA LEU A 167 -10.88 -7.18 -12.42
C LEU A 167 -12.18 -6.37 -12.29
N ASP A 168 -13.34 -6.97 -12.59
CA ASP A 168 -14.64 -6.30 -12.56
C ASP A 168 -14.98 -5.71 -11.18
N CYS A 169 -14.43 -6.28 -10.10
CA CYS A 169 -14.59 -5.76 -8.75
C CYS A 169 -13.96 -4.38 -8.52
N ILE A 170 -12.96 -3.99 -9.31
CA ILE A 170 -12.27 -2.69 -9.16
C ILE A 170 -13.23 -1.53 -9.40
N ASN A 171 -14.09 -1.63 -10.42
CA ASN A 171 -14.99 -0.54 -10.80
C ASN A 171 -16.07 -0.24 -9.74
N LYS A 172 -16.28 -1.12 -8.76
CA LYS A 172 -17.16 -0.85 -7.63
C LYS A 172 -16.58 0.20 -6.67
N SER A 173 -15.25 0.35 -6.62
CA SER A 173 -14.56 1.17 -5.62
C SER A 173 -13.65 2.24 -6.24
N PHE A 174 -13.00 1.95 -7.36
CA PHE A 174 -12.12 2.89 -8.04
C PHE A 174 -12.28 2.81 -9.58
N PRO A 175 -13.40 3.32 -10.12
CA PRO A 175 -13.58 3.45 -11.57
C PRO A 175 -12.41 4.17 -12.23
N GLY A 176 -11.84 3.57 -13.28
CA GLY A 176 -10.73 4.16 -14.03
C GLY A 176 -9.33 3.93 -13.42
N PHE A 177 -9.21 3.10 -12.36
CA PHE A 177 -7.92 2.72 -11.77
C PHE A 177 -6.91 2.23 -12.80
N GLU A 178 -7.30 1.32 -13.70
CA GLU A 178 -6.36 0.80 -14.71
C GLU A 178 -5.85 1.88 -15.67
N ARG A 179 -6.71 2.83 -16.02
CA ARG A 179 -6.33 3.97 -16.87
C ARG A 179 -5.33 4.87 -16.14
N LEU A 180 -5.51 5.08 -14.83
CA LEU A 180 -4.56 5.81 -14.01
C LEU A 180 -3.22 5.06 -13.92
N LEU A 181 -3.26 3.76 -13.68
CA LEU A 181 -2.06 2.92 -13.58
C LEU A 181 -1.24 2.94 -14.88
N ARG A 182 -1.91 2.88 -16.04
CA ARG A 182 -1.27 2.95 -17.37
C ARG A 182 -0.61 4.29 -17.68
N ARG A 183 -0.97 5.36 -16.96
CA ARG A 183 -0.33 6.69 -17.11
C ARG A 183 0.98 6.81 -16.33
N LEU A 184 1.25 5.89 -15.40
CA LEU A 184 2.52 5.91 -14.69
C LEU A 184 3.65 5.58 -15.67
N PRO A 185 4.72 6.37 -15.70
CA PRO A 185 5.89 6.03 -16.50
C PRO A 185 6.46 4.72 -15.95
N LEU A 186 6.41 3.66 -16.77
CA LEU A 186 7.13 2.43 -16.45
C LEU A 186 8.62 2.79 -16.49
N ALA A 187 9.35 2.51 -15.42
CA ALA A 187 10.79 2.48 -15.50
C ALA A 187 11.13 1.47 -16.60
N GLY A 188 11.71 1.95 -17.70
CA GLY A 188 12.15 1.09 -18.79
C GLY A 188 13.06 -0.02 -18.25
N PRO A 189 13.20 -1.14 -18.99
CA PRO A 189 14.10 -2.21 -18.56
C PRO A 189 15.46 -1.60 -18.26
N SER A 190 15.92 -1.75 -17.02
CA SER A 190 17.34 -1.58 -16.71
C SER A 190 18.06 -2.56 -17.62
N GLN A 191 18.72 -2.03 -18.64
CA GLN A 191 19.59 -2.80 -19.55
C GLN A 191 20.65 -3.54 -18.73
#